data_AF-A0AAV6BXZ0-F1
#
_entry.id   AF-A0AAV6BXZ0-F1
#
_cell.length_a   1.000
_cell.length_b   1.000
_cell.length_c   1.000
_cell.angle_alpha   90.00
_cell.angle_beta   90.00
_cell.angle_gamma   90.00
#
_symmetry.space_group_name_H-M   'P 1'
#
loop_
_entity.id
_entity.type
_entity.pdbx_description
1 polymer ?
#
loop_
_entity_poly.entity_id
_entity_poly.type
_entity_poly.pdbx_seq_one_letter_code
_entity_poly.pdbx_strand_id
1 'polypeptide(L)'
;MRSRVAKIGGVVCLVSTFVACWSGPTPAPGSRTVDLTALDGVNLKASFFPAAAPGPGVLLLHQCNRQRRVWDGLAEQLAAAGINVLTVDNRGFGESGGVRFDQATPQQAMELQAKWPGDFDVALQYLKSRPGVKADVIGVGGASCGVNNSVQTARRHQEVKSLVLLSGNTDINGRAFLRKSNLPAFFALADDDEFKPTVLALQWLYSLTSTPQKKFLRYKTGGHGADIFPVHPDLPAAITDWFVTTLIKTPGSAPASNGSPELTAAVSYLEEIDLGRATKVQQELAEARKHDPKASLFPEDLVNFMGYERLQARDTRYAVEIMKLNAFAYPDSPNAFDSLADACLADGQKDLARQSAKKALDLLPSDTADPPERRDVIRAAAERKLKELGGAT
;
A
#
# COMPACT_ATOMS: atom_id res chain seq x y z
N MET A 1 94.71 -40.04 -3.77
CA MET A 1 94.36 -38.84 -4.57
C MET A 1 92.89 -38.96 -4.96
N ARG A 2 92.03 -38.09 -4.39
CA ARG A 2 90.66 -37.66 -4.81
C ARG A 2 89.61 -38.72 -5.19
N SER A 3 88.32 -38.67 -4.85
CA SER A 3 87.47 -37.92 -3.91
C SER A 3 86.10 -38.62 -3.97
N ARG A 4 85.40 -38.74 -2.83
CA ARG A 4 84.04 -39.31 -2.73
C ARG A 4 83.02 -38.41 -3.43
N VAL A 5 82.03 -39.00 -4.11
CA VAL A 5 80.71 -38.38 -4.33
C VAL A 5 79.64 -39.47 -4.17
N ALA A 6 78.79 -39.31 -3.16
CA ALA A 6 77.61 -40.13 -2.91
C ALA A 6 76.43 -39.62 -3.77
N LYS A 7 75.69 -40.53 -4.42
CA LYS A 7 74.44 -40.22 -5.12
C LYS A 7 73.28 -40.25 -4.13
N ILE A 8 72.59 -39.12 -3.99
CA ILE A 8 71.34 -38.97 -3.26
C ILE A 8 70.20 -39.39 -4.20
N GLY A 9 69.42 -40.39 -3.80
CA GLY A 9 68.18 -40.79 -4.49
C GLY A 9 67.06 -39.81 -4.14
N GLY A 10 66.57 -39.08 -5.14
CA GLY A 10 65.43 -38.18 -5.00
C GLY A 10 64.10 -38.95 -5.04
N VAL A 11 63.31 -38.82 -3.97
CA VAL A 11 61.90 -39.20 -3.95
C VAL A 11 61.11 -38.14 -4.72
N VAL A 12 60.49 -38.52 -5.83
CA VAL A 12 59.55 -37.66 -6.57
C VAL A 12 58.22 -37.65 -5.81
N CYS A 13 57.97 -36.57 -5.08
CA CYS A 13 56.68 -36.30 -4.46
C CYS A 13 55.76 -35.68 -5.53
N LEU A 14 54.82 -36.47 -6.06
CA LEU A 14 53.74 -35.98 -6.92
C LEU A 14 52.80 -35.11 -6.08
N VAL A 15 53.02 -33.79 -6.10
CA VAL A 15 52.09 -32.81 -5.53
C VAL A 15 50.96 -32.64 -6.54
N SER A 16 49.84 -33.33 -6.31
CA SER A 16 48.58 -33.07 -7.01
C SER A 16 48.05 -31.71 -6.57
N THR A 17 48.30 -30.66 -7.35
CA THR A 17 47.65 -29.37 -7.19
C THR A 17 46.19 -29.49 -7.60
N PHE A 18 45.30 -29.71 -6.61
CA PHE A 18 43.88 -29.40 -6.78
C PHE A 18 43.75 -27.88 -6.93
N VAL A 19 43.67 -27.40 -8.16
CA VAL A 19 43.15 -26.06 -8.44
C VAL A 19 41.66 -26.12 -8.13
N ALA A 20 41.27 -25.74 -6.90
CA ALA A 20 39.90 -25.41 -6.61
C ALA A 20 39.54 -24.18 -7.45
N CYS A 21 38.86 -24.40 -8.58
CA CYS A 21 38.19 -23.31 -9.30
C CYS A 21 37.15 -22.73 -8.36
N TRP A 22 37.52 -21.66 -7.66
CA TRP A 22 36.57 -20.83 -6.95
C TRP A 22 35.70 -20.15 -8.01
N SER A 23 34.56 -20.79 -8.30
CA SER A 23 33.49 -20.14 -9.05
C SER A 23 32.93 -19.08 -8.11
N GLY A 24 33.24 -17.82 -8.39
CA GLY A 24 32.56 -16.71 -7.74
C GLY A 24 31.04 -16.84 -7.92
N PRO A 25 30.24 -16.20 -7.06
CA PRO A 25 28.78 -16.24 -7.18
C PRO A 25 28.37 -15.87 -8.62
N THR A 26 27.60 -16.75 -9.26
CA THR A 26 27.08 -16.50 -10.60
C THR A 26 26.21 -15.24 -10.55
N PRO A 27 26.44 -14.23 -11.41
CA PRO A 27 25.60 -13.05 -11.41
C PRO A 27 24.15 -13.42 -11.74
N ALA A 28 23.20 -12.72 -11.10
CA ALA A 28 21.78 -12.91 -11.39
C ALA A 28 21.52 -12.67 -12.90
N PRO A 29 20.70 -13.50 -13.56
CA PRO A 29 20.34 -13.27 -14.95
C PRO A 29 19.57 -11.95 -15.10
N GLY A 30 19.70 -11.30 -16.26
CA GLY A 30 18.93 -10.09 -16.58
C GLY A 30 17.41 -10.30 -16.50
N SER A 31 16.69 -9.20 -16.29
CA SER A 31 15.22 -9.21 -16.21
C SER A 31 14.57 -9.66 -17.53
N ARG A 32 13.36 -10.21 -17.42
CA ARG A 32 12.57 -10.69 -18.56
C ARG A 32 11.19 -10.06 -18.51
N THR A 33 10.77 -9.42 -19.59
CA THR A 33 9.37 -9.01 -19.76
C THR A 33 8.51 -10.25 -19.99
N VAL A 34 7.37 -10.32 -19.31
CA VAL A 34 6.43 -11.45 -19.37
C VAL A 34 5.01 -10.94 -19.55
N ASP A 35 4.22 -11.67 -20.33
CA ASP A 35 2.80 -11.43 -20.54
C ASP A 35 2.01 -12.44 -19.72
N LEU A 36 1.04 -11.96 -18.94
CA LEU A 36 0.17 -12.77 -18.09
C LEU A 36 -1.26 -12.60 -18.54
N THR A 37 -2.00 -13.69 -18.68
CA THR A 37 -3.43 -13.63 -19.02
C THR A 37 -4.27 -13.59 -17.76
N ALA A 38 -4.94 -12.47 -17.51
CA ALA A 38 -5.94 -12.34 -16.45
C ALA A 38 -7.10 -13.33 -16.67
N LEU A 39 -7.89 -13.59 -15.63
CA LEU A 39 -9.01 -14.54 -15.67
C LEU A 39 -10.07 -14.22 -16.73
N ASP A 40 -10.21 -12.95 -17.10
CA ASP A 40 -11.13 -12.47 -18.14
C ASP A 40 -10.43 -12.20 -19.49
N GLY A 41 -9.21 -12.73 -19.67
CA GLY A 41 -8.47 -12.67 -20.92
C GLY A 41 -7.66 -11.38 -21.14
N VAL A 42 -7.75 -10.39 -20.25
CA VAL A 42 -6.93 -9.18 -20.35
C VAL A 42 -5.45 -9.54 -20.19
N ASN A 43 -4.61 -9.04 -21.09
CA ASN A 43 -3.16 -9.20 -20.99
C ASN A 43 -2.59 -8.22 -19.95
N LEU A 44 -1.81 -8.73 -19.00
CA LEU A 44 -1.10 -7.97 -17.99
C LEU A 44 0.40 -8.05 -18.26
N LYS A 45 1.09 -6.91 -18.22
CA LYS A 45 2.54 -6.86 -18.41
C LYS A 45 3.28 -6.95 -17.09
N ALA A 46 4.27 -7.81 -17.02
CA ALA A 46 5.14 -7.94 -15.87
C ALA A 46 6.62 -8.00 -16.24
N SER A 47 7.49 -7.76 -15.27
CA SER A 47 8.94 -7.96 -15.37
C SER A 47 9.37 -8.97 -14.31
N PHE A 48 10.03 -10.04 -14.73
CA PHE A 48 10.57 -11.08 -13.86
C PHE A 48 12.08 -10.96 -13.73
N PHE A 49 12.58 -10.89 -12.51
CA PHE A 49 13.99 -10.79 -12.14
C PHE A 49 14.39 -12.08 -11.41
N PRO A 50 15.02 -13.04 -12.11
CA PRO A 50 15.42 -14.30 -11.50
C PRO A 50 16.61 -14.11 -10.55
N ALA A 51 16.60 -14.81 -9.42
CA ALA A 51 17.80 -14.99 -8.62
C ALA A 51 18.78 -15.96 -9.30
N ALA A 52 20.06 -15.88 -8.95
CA ALA A 52 21.09 -16.80 -9.47
C ALA A 52 20.92 -18.25 -8.99
N ALA A 53 20.22 -18.47 -7.87
CA ALA A 53 19.98 -19.76 -7.26
C ALA A 53 18.54 -19.87 -6.72
N PRO A 54 18.05 -21.10 -6.44
CA PRO A 54 16.72 -21.26 -5.87
C PRO A 54 16.53 -20.50 -4.55
N GLY A 55 15.41 -19.78 -4.42
CA GLY A 55 15.18 -18.83 -3.34
C GLY A 55 13.72 -18.40 -3.22
N PRO A 56 13.39 -17.55 -2.23
CA PRO A 56 12.04 -17.03 -2.07
C PRO A 56 11.62 -16.16 -3.26
N GLY A 57 10.32 -15.86 -3.33
CA GLY A 57 9.74 -14.95 -4.31
C GLY A 57 9.30 -13.62 -3.68
N VAL A 58 9.33 -12.52 -4.43
CA VAL A 58 8.72 -11.24 -4.05
C VAL A 58 7.84 -10.71 -5.18
N LEU A 59 6.61 -10.30 -4.86
CA LEU A 59 5.72 -9.58 -5.76
C LEU A 59 5.69 -8.09 -5.38
N LEU A 60 6.01 -7.20 -6.31
CA LEU A 60 6.00 -5.74 -6.11
C LEU A 60 4.90 -5.06 -6.94
N LEU A 61 4.05 -4.29 -6.26
CA LEU A 61 2.83 -3.67 -6.80
C LEU A 61 2.95 -2.15 -6.80
N HIS A 62 2.88 -1.53 -7.98
CA HIS A 62 3.16 -0.10 -8.13
C HIS A 62 2.03 0.82 -7.64
N GLN A 63 2.39 2.09 -7.43
CA GLN A 63 1.47 3.20 -7.13
C GLN A 63 0.67 3.66 -8.36
N CYS A 64 -0.51 4.24 -8.12
CA CYS A 64 -1.49 4.55 -9.17
C CYS A 64 -1.16 5.78 -10.03
N ASN A 65 -0.01 6.42 -9.82
CA ASN A 65 0.57 7.45 -10.69
C ASN A 65 1.87 6.96 -11.37
N ARG A 66 2.16 5.65 -11.33
CA ARG A 66 3.36 5.02 -11.90
C ARG A 66 3.00 3.69 -12.58
N GLN A 67 4.03 2.94 -12.99
CA GLN A 67 3.97 1.62 -13.61
C GLN A 67 5.08 0.71 -13.01
N ARG A 68 5.12 -0.56 -13.39
CA ARG A 68 5.95 -1.61 -12.77
C ARG A 68 7.46 -1.32 -12.71
N ARG A 69 8.01 -0.55 -13.66
CA ARG A 69 9.46 -0.28 -13.75
C ARG A 69 10.00 0.66 -12.67
N VAL A 70 9.13 1.31 -11.88
CA VAL A 70 9.62 2.04 -10.70
C VAL A 70 10.32 1.15 -9.68
N TRP A 71 10.11 -0.16 -9.79
CA TRP A 71 10.73 -1.18 -8.96
C TRP A 71 12.03 -1.75 -9.53
N ASP A 72 12.43 -1.44 -10.77
CA ASP A 72 13.52 -2.14 -11.47
C ASP A 72 14.81 -2.17 -10.63
N GLY A 73 15.25 -1.03 -10.11
CA GLY A 73 16.47 -0.96 -9.29
C GLY A 73 16.38 -1.74 -7.97
N LEU A 74 15.22 -1.77 -7.31
CA LEU A 74 15.02 -2.61 -6.11
C LEU A 74 14.96 -4.09 -6.47
N ALA A 75 14.28 -4.44 -7.58
CA ALA A 75 14.14 -5.81 -8.04
C ALA A 75 15.50 -6.43 -8.41
N GLU A 76 16.39 -5.64 -9.02
CA GLU A 76 17.77 -6.03 -9.29
C GLU A 76 18.57 -6.29 -7.99
N GLN A 77 18.45 -5.42 -6.98
CA GLN A 77 19.09 -5.62 -5.68
C GLN A 77 18.59 -6.90 -4.98
N LEU A 78 17.27 -7.13 -5.00
CA LEU A 78 16.66 -8.34 -4.44
C LEU A 78 17.11 -9.61 -5.18
N ALA A 79 17.14 -9.58 -6.52
CA ALA A 79 17.63 -10.69 -7.34
C ALA A 79 19.10 -11.02 -7.07
N ALA A 80 19.94 -9.99 -6.94
CA ALA A 80 21.34 -10.14 -6.54
C ALA A 80 21.48 -10.72 -5.11
N ALA A 81 20.51 -10.44 -4.23
CA ALA A 81 20.44 -10.98 -2.87
C ALA A 81 19.82 -12.40 -2.79
N GLY A 82 19.49 -13.03 -3.93
CA GLY A 82 18.97 -14.40 -3.99
C GLY A 82 17.44 -14.51 -3.92
N ILE A 83 16.72 -13.43 -4.21
CA ILE A 83 15.26 -13.36 -4.17
C ILE A 83 14.71 -13.19 -5.59
N ASN A 84 13.82 -14.08 -6.02
CA ASN A 84 13.17 -13.94 -7.33
C ASN A 84 12.08 -12.87 -7.25
N VAL A 85 12.04 -11.91 -8.18
CA VAL A 85 11.09 -10.79 -8.12
C VAL A 85 10.18 -10.77 -9.34
N LEU A 86 8.90 -10.52 -9.12
CA LEU A 86 7.95 -10.14 -10.16
C LEU A 86 7.41 -8.75 -9.87
N THR A 87 7.47 -7.86 -10.86
CA THR A 87 6.78 -6.57 -10.85
C THR A 87 5.69 -6.63 -11.92
N VAL A 88 4.50 -6.07 -11.68
CA VAL A 88 3.38 -6.14 -12.62
C VAL A 88 2.74 -4.78 -12.82
N ASP A 89 2.40 -4.44 -14.06
CA ASP A 89 1.55 -3.31 -14.37
C ASP A 89 0.11 -3.67 -14.02
N ASN A 90 -0.51 -2.88 -13.15
CA ASN A 90 -1.93 -3.01 -12.87
C ASN A 90 -2.72 -2.91 -14.19
N ARG A 91 -3.86 -3.59 -14.29
CA ARG A 91 -4.77 -3.42 -15.43
C ARG A 91 -5.10 -1.93 -15.62
N GLY A 92 -4.99 -1.43 -16.85
CA GLY A 92 -5.16 -0.02 -17.20
C GLY A 92 -3.90 0.84 -17.03
N PHE A 93 -2.75 0.25 -16.68
CA PHE A 93 -1.46 0.93 -16.49
C PHE A 93 -0.36 0.39 -17.38
N GLY A 94 0.69 1.19 -17.56
CA GLY A 94 1.88 0.80 -18.32
C GLY A 94 1.54 0.12 -19.63
N GLU A 95 2.03 -1.10 -19.80
CA GLU A 95 1.81 -1.96 -20.97
C GLU A 95 0.69 -2.99 -20.77
N SER A 96 0.02 -3.01 -19.61
CA SER A 96 -1.16 -3.85 -19.36
C SER A 96 -2.38 -3.32 -20.11
N GLY A 97 -3.23 -4.24 -20.55
CA GLY A 97 -4.50 -3.92 -21.20
C GLY A 97 -5.56 -3.36 -20.24
N GLY A 98 -6.73 -3.03 -20.80
CA GLY A 98 -7.85 -2.41 -20.08
C GLY A 98 -8.00 -0.91 -20.39
N VAL A 99 -9.11 -0.33 -19.93
CA VAL A 99 -9.32 1.13 -19.98
C VAL A 99 -8.19 1.81 -19.21
N ARG A 100 -7.63 2.88 -19.80
CA ARG A 100 -6.54 3.64 -19.19
C ARG A 100 -7.03 4.31 -17.91
N PHE A 101 -6.37 4.03 -16.79
CA PHE A 101 -6.87 4.48 -15.48
C PHE A 101 -6.89 6.01 -15.35
N ASP A 102 -5.92 6.70 -15.93
CA ASP A 102 -5.81 8.16 -15.99
C ASP A 102 -6.87 8.82 -16.89
N GLN A 103 -7.58 8.02 -17.71
CA GLN A 103 -8.65 8.47 -18.61
C GLN A 103 -10.01 7.87 -18.24
N ALA A 104 -10.06 7.04 -17.20
CA ALA A 104 -11.26 6.34 -16.80
C ALA A 104 -12.24 7.30 -16.13
N THR A 105 -13.53 7.15 -16.43
CA THR A 105 -14.58 7.70 -15.58
C THR A 105 -14.49 7.09 -14.17
N PRO A 106 -15.03 7.74 -13.12
CA PRO A 106 -15.03 7.17 -11.78
C PRO A 106 -15.60 5.75 -11.71
N GLN A 107 -16.67 5.48 -12.47
CA GLN A 107 -17.27 4.15 -12.55
C GLN A 107 -16.31 3.12 -13.17
N GLN A 108 -15.66 3.47 -14.30
CA GLN A 108 -14.68 2.59 -14.94
C GLN A 108 -13.46 2.34 -14.04
N ALA A 109 -13.00 3.36 -13.30
CA ALA A 109 -11.91 3.20 -12.35
C ALA A 109 -12.26 2.20 -11.24
N MET A 110 -13.49 2.28 -10.71
CA MET A 110 -14.00 1.29 -9.74
C MET A 110 -14.09 -0.12 -10.34
N GLU A 111 -14.57 -0.25 -11.57
CA GLU A 111 -14.66 -1.54 -12.28
C GLU A 111 -13.28 -2.17 -12.51
N LEU A 112 -12.28 -1.36 -12.89
CA LEU A 112 -10.88 -1.80 -13.02
C LEU A 112 -10.33 -2.28 -11.67
N GLN A 113 -10.47 -1.46 -10.63
CA GLN A 113 -9.99 -1.78 -9.28
C GLN A 113 -10.62 -3.05 -8.71
N ALA A 114 -11.90 -3.30 -9.00
CA ALA A 114 -12.58 -4.53 -8.60
C ALA A 114 -11.98 -5.81 -9.22
N LYS A 115 -11.26 -5.70 -10.34
CA LYS A 115 -10.58 -6.83 -11.01
C LYS A 115 -9.15 -7.06 -10.53
N TRP A 116 -8.49 -6.01 -10.04
CA TRP A 116 -7.08 -6.08 -9.61
C TRP A 116 -6.75 -7.22 -8.62
N PRO A 117 -7.58 -7.56 -7.61
CA PRO A 117 -7.26 -8.68 -6.73
C PRO A 117 -7.04 -10.01 -7.47
N GLY A 118 -7.85 -10.31 -8.49
CA GLY A 118 -7.68 -11.50 -9.32
C GLY A 118 -6.47 -11.41 -10.26
N ASP A 119 -6.17 -10.21 -10.75
CA ASP A 119 -4.96 -9.96 -11.56
C ASP A 119 -3.68 -10.24 -10.76
N PHE A 120 -3.65 -9.85 -9.47
CA PHE A 120 -2.52 -10.13 -8.59
C PHE A 120 -2.40 -11.61 -8.19
N ASP A 121 -3.51 -12.36 -8.15
CA ASP A 121 -3.47 -13.81 -7.97
C ASP A 121 -2.77 -14.50 -9.13
N VAL A 122 -3.10 -14.07 -10.35
CA VAL A 122 -2.45 -14.58 -11.57
C VAL A 122 -0.95 -14.25 -11.54
N ALA A 123 -0.58 -13.02 -11.17
CA ALA A 123 0.82 -12.63 -11.02
C ALA A 123 1.57 -13.46 -9.97
N LEU A 124 0.96 -13.66 -8.80
CA LEU A 124 1.53 -14.47 -7.72
C LEU A 124 1.66 -15.94 -8.14
N GLN A 125 0.64 -16.50 -8.81
CA GLN A 125 0.69 -17.87 -9.32
C GLN A 125 1.81 -18.04 -10.34
N TYR A 126 1.97 -17.09 -11.26
CA TYR A 126 3.08 -17.09 -12.22
C TYR A 126 4.43 -17.11 -11.52
N LEU A 127 4.65 -16.23 -10.54
CA LEU A 127 5.88 -16.14 -9.75
C LEU A 127 6.17 -17.48 -9.07
N LYS A 128 5.20 -18.03 -8.35
CA LYS A 128 5.34 -19.32 -7.65
C LYS A 128 5.63 -20.49 -8.58
N SER A 129 5.18 -20.43 -9.83
CA SER A 129 5.40 -21.50 -10.80
C SER A 129 6.77 -21.42 -11.49
N ARG A 130 7.58 -20.39 -11.25
CA ARG A 130 8.88 -20.25 -11.90
C ARG A 130 9.89 -21.24 -11.31
N PRO A 131 10.73 -21.89 -12.15
CA PRO A 131 11.83 -22.71 -11.66
C PRO A 131 12.73 -21.93 -10.69
N GLY A 132 13.04 -22.53 -9.55
CA GLY A 132 13.87 -21.90 -8.51
C GLY A 132 13.11 -21.02 -7.50
N VAL A 133 11.81 -20.78 -7.67
CA VAL A 133 11.02 -20.05 -6.66
C VAL A 133 10.49 -21.00 -5.60
N LYS A 134 10.77 -20.71 -4.33
CA LYS A 134 10.16 -21.36 -3.17
C LYS A 134 8.73 -20.86 -3.01
N ALA A 135 7.76 -21.64 -3.49
CA ALA A 135 6.37 -21.23 -3.59
C ALA A 135 5.67 -20.97 -2.24
N ASP A 136 6.24 -21.41 -1.13
CA ASP A 136 5.74 -21.27 0.25
C ASP A 136 6.39 -20.12 1.03
N VAL A 137 7.36 -19.42 0.43
CA VAL A 137 8.09 -18.30 1.04
C VAL A 137 8.06 -17.09 0.12
N ILE A 138 7.00 -16.29 0.25
CA ILE A 138 6.74 -15.12 -0.58
C ILE A 138 6.75 -13.82 0.23
N GLY A 139 7.40 -12.77 -0.28
CA GLY A 139 7.17 -11.40 0.17
C GLY A 139 6.24 -10.65 -0.79
N VAL A 140 5.49 -9.68 -0.27
CA VAL A 140 4.70 -8.77 -1.11
C VAL A 140 4.99 -7.33 -0.67
N GLY A 141 5.21 -6.46 -1.64
CA GLY A 141 5.45 -5.05 -1.38
C GLY A 141 4.70 -4.14 -2.34
N GLY A 142 4.38 -2.93 -1.89
CA GLY A 142 3.73 -1.96 -2.76
C GLY A 142 3.70 -0.54 -2.21
N ALA A 143 3.42 0.39 -3.11
CA ALA A 143 3.39 1.82 -2.84
C ALA A 143 2.01 2.42 -3.16
N SER A 144 1.52 3.39 -2.36
CA SER A 144 0.23 4.05 -2.57
C SER A 144 -0.94 3.06 -2.66
N CYS A 145 -1.70 3.02 -3.75
CA CYS A 145 -2.71 1.99 -3.99
C CYS A 145 -2.14 0.55 -3.98
N GLY A 146 -0.84 0.39 -4.28
CA GLY A 146 -0.09 -0.85 -4.11
C GLY A 146 0.01 -1.33 -2.66
N VAL A 147 -0.13 -0.45 -1.66
CA VAL A 147 -0.22 -0.83 -0.24
C VAL A 147 -1.47 -1.66 0.01
N ASN A 148 -2.64 -1.16 -0.40
CA ASN A 148 -3.88 -1.92 -0.29
C ASN A 148 -3.73 -3.25 -1.04
N ASN A 149 -3.31 -3.21 -2.31
CA ASN A 149 -3.15 -4.40 -3.12
C ASN A 149 -2.23 -5.46 -2.46
N SER A 150 -1.15 -5.02 -1.80
CA SER A 150 -0.22 -5.90 -1.08
C SER A 150 -0.85 -6.55 0.14
N VAL A 151 -1.56 -5.76 0.96
CA VAL A 151 -2.27 -6.24 2.15
C VAL A 151 -3.39 -7.22 1.74
N GLN A 152 -4.16 -6.89 0.71
CA GLN A 152 -5.22 -7.75 0.18
C GLN A 152 -4.66 -9.06 -0.40
N THR A 153 -3.48 -9.03 -1.01
CA THR A 153 -2.77 -10.23 -1.48
C THR A 153 -2.34 -11.09 -0.30
N ALA A 154 -1.66 -10.52 0.70
CA ALA A 154 -1.24 -11.25 1.89
C ALA A 154 -2.41 -11.85 2.68
N ARG A 155 -3.57 -11.18 2.71
CA ARG A 155 -4.77 -11.71 3.38
C ARG A 155 -5.32 -12.98 2.70
N ARG A 156 -5.14 -13.12 1.38
CA ARG A 156 -5.71 -14.22 0.58
C ARG A 156 -4.73 -15.37 0.36
N HIS A 157 -3.44 -15.16 0.62
CA HIS A 157 -2.36 -16.09 0.29
C HIS A 157 -1.48 -16.35 1.52
N GLN A 158 -1.60 -17.54 2.11
CA GLN A 158 -0.91 -17.93 3.35
C GLN A 158 0.61 -18.15 3.18
N GLU A 159 1.06 -18.33 1.95
CA GLU A 159 2.48 -18.37 1.57
C GLU A 159 3.17 -17.02 1.70
N VAL A 160 2.43 -15.91 1.83
CA VAL A 160 3.02 -14.60 2.08
C VAL A 160 3.55 -14.55 3.51
N LYS A 161 4.84 -14.23 3.64
CA LYS A 161 5.63 -14.22 4.88
C LYS A 161 6.16 -12.85 5.26
N SER A 162 6.07 -11.85 4.38
CA SER A 162 6.62 -10.51 4.66
C SER A 162 5.93 -9.42 3.85
N LEU A 163 5.75 -8.25 4.45
CA LEU A 163 5.14 -7.06 3.84
C LEU A 163 6.11 -5.88 3.78
N VAL A 164 6.03 -5.10 2.68
CA VAL A 164 6.65 -3.77 2.54
C VAL A 164 5.60 -2.79 2.01
N LEU A 165 5.30 -1.72 2.76
CA LEU A 165 4.19 -0.81 2.50
C LEU A 165 4.72 0.64 2.45
N LEU A 166 4.60 1.31 1.30
CA LEU A 166 5.14 2.67 1.09
C LEU A 166 4.02 3.69 0.80
N SER A 167 3.99 4.80 1.54
CA SER A 167 3.07 5.94 1.32
C SER A 167 1.64 5.56 0.90
N GLY A 168 0.91 4.76 1.67
CA GLY A 168 -0.42 4.30 1.26
C GLY A 168 -1.33 3.84 2.39
N ASN A 169 -2.53 3.43 2.03
CA ASN A 169 -3.57 2.97 2.94
C ASN A 169 -4.08 1.56 2.55
N THR A 170 -4.98 1.01 3.36
CA THR A 170 -5.73 -0.20 3.02
C THR A 170 -7.16 -0.10 3.53
N ASP A 171 -8.04 -0.93 2.99
CA ASP A 171 -9.46 -0.93 3.34
C ASP A 171 -9.76 -1.50 4.75
N ILE A 172 -11.02 -1.44 5.18
CA ILE A 172 -11.50 -2.01 6.45
C ILE A 172 -11.02 -3.47 6.66
N ASN A 173 -11.08 -4.30 5.62
CA ASN A 173 -10.68 -5.70 5.71
C ASN A 173 -9.16 -5.87 5.82
N GLY A 174 -8.40 -5.01 5.15
CA GLY A 174 -6.95 -4.93 5.27
C GLY A 174 -6.51 -4.49 6.66
N ARG A 175 -7.16 -3.46 7.23
CA ARG A 175 -6.89 -3.02 8.61
C ARG A 175 -7.23 -4.12 9.63
N ALA A 176 -8.37 -4.78 9.47
CA ALA A 176 -8.76 -5.91 10.31
C ALA A 176 -7.76 -7.08 10.24
N PHE A 177 -7.19 -7.33 9.06
CA PHE A 177 -6.13 -8.32 8.88
C PHE A 177 -4.84 -7.92 9.59
N LEU A 178 -4.36 -6.68 9.40
CA LEU A 178 -3.12 -6.20 10.04
C LEU A 178 -3.20 -6.18 11.57
N ARG A 179 -4.38 -5.91 12.16
CA ARG A 179 -4.59 -6.02 13.62
C ARG A 179 -4.44 -7.43 14.17
N LYS A 180 -4.68 -8.46 13.36
CA LYS A 180 -4.67 -9.87 13.78
C LYS A 180 -3.45 -10.64 13.28
N SER A 181 -2.76 -10.12 12.28
CA SER A 181 -1.64 -10.80 11.61
C SER A 181 -0.36 -10.71 12.43
N ASN A 182 0.41 -11.81 12.44
CA ASN A 182 1.78 -11.82 12.96
C ASN A 182 2.83 -11.60 11.86
N LEU A 183 2.41 -11.27 10.63
CA LEU A 183 3.34 -11.06 9.52
C LEU A 183 4.27 -9.89 9.81
N PRO A 184 5.58 -10.05 9.60
CA PRO A 184 6.49 -8.93 9.70
C PRO A 184 6.17 -7.89 8.62
N ALA A 185 6.10 -6.61 9.00
CA ALA A 185 5.75 -5.52 8.10
C ALA A 185 6.72 -4.33 8.15
N PHE A 186 7.20 -3.91 6.98
CA PHE A 186 8.02 -2.73 6.81
C PHE A 186 7.18 -1.58 6.26
N PHE A 187 7.36 -0.39 6.80
CA PHE A 187 6.64 0.82 6.42
C PHE A 187 7.63 1.93 6.10
N ALA A 188 7.41 2.68 5.02
CA ALA A 188 8.13 3.92 4.78
C ALA A 188 7.31 5.02 4.12
N LEU A 189 7.58 6.26 4.49
CA LEU A 189 6.97 7.46 3.90
C LEU A 189 7.94 8.66 3.93
N ALA A 190 7.61 9.68 3.16
CA ALA A 190 8.21 11.01 3.28
C ALA A 190 7.17 12.06 3.74
N ASP A 191 7.59 13.05 4.52
CA ASP A 191 6.69 14.10 5.04
C ASP A 191 6.23 15.09 3.97
N ASP A 192 7.03 15.25 2.91
CA ASP A 192 6.73 16.10 1.77
C ASP A 192 5.83 15.43 0.72
N ASP A 193 5.31 14.22 0.99
CA ASP A 193 4.40 13.50 0.10
C ASP A 193 3.28 14.42 -0.41
N GLU A 194 3.11 14.47 -1.72
CA GLU A 194 2.14 15.34 -2.39
C GLU A 194 0.69 14.90 -2.06
N PHE A 195 0.49 13.61 -1.79
CA PHE A 195 -0.79 13.05 -1.34
C PHE A 195 -0.85 13.04 0.18
N LYS A 196 -1.07 14.22 0.77
CA LYS A 196 -1.03 14.46 2.23
C LYS A 196 -1.75 13.42 3.09
N PRO A 197 -2.93 12.88 2.72
CA PRO A 197 -3.62 11.87 3.53
C PRO A 197 -2.82 10.58 3.72
N THR A 198 -1.94 10.25 2.78
CA THR A 198 -1.17 9.00 2.83
C THR A 198 -0.12 8.99 3.93
N VAL A 199 0.40 10.16 4.31
CA VAL A 199 1.34 10.32 5.43
C VAL A 199 0.69 9.88 6.73
N LEU A 200 -0.51 10.38 7.01
CA LEU A 200 -1.24 10.02 8.23
C LEU A 200 -1.80 8.59 8.14
N ALA A 201 -2.28 8.18 6.97
CA ALA A 201 -2.81 6.83 6.79
C ALA A 201 -1.74 5.75 7.01
N LEU A 202 -0.50 5.91 6.54
CA LEU A 202 0.55 4.92 6.75
C LEU A 202 1.01 4.88 8.21
N GLN A 203 1.08 6.04 8.88
CA GLN A 203 1.31 6.10 10.33
C GLN A 203 0.22 5.33 11.11
N TRP A 204 -1.03 5.49 10.68
CA TRP A 204 -2.15 4.75 11.25
C TRP A 204 -2.04 3.24 11.00
N LEU A 205 -1.69 2.81 9.77
CA LEU A 205 -1.44 1.40 9.49
C LEU A 205 -0.30 0.82 10.36
N TYR A 206 0.79 1.56 10.54
CA TYR A 206 1.86 1.14 11.44
C TYR A 206 1.36 0.97 12.88
N SER A 207 0.57 1.93 13.38
CA SER A 207 0.03 1.91 14.74
C SER A 207 -0.86 0.68 14.98
N LEU A 208 -1.83 0.43 14.10
CA LEU A 208 -2.80 -0.67 14.25
C LEU A 208 -2.21 -2.07 13.98
N THR A 209 -1.08 -2.15 13.28
CA THR A 209 -0.41 -3.44 13.02
C THR A 209 0.10 -4.01 14.34
N SER A 210 -0.46 -5.14 14.79
CA SER A 210 -0.26 -5.63 16.16
C SER A 210 1.08 -6.31 16.39
N THR A 211 1.68 -6.89 15.35
CA THR A 211 2.98 -7.57 15.47
C THR A 211 4.08 -6.60 15.93
N PRO A 212 4.95 -6.99 16.87
CA PRO A 212 6.14 -6.21 17.18
C PRO A 212 7.18 -6.29 16.07
N GLN A 213 7.04 -7.24 15.13
CA GLN A 213 7.96 -7.50 14.03
C GLN A 213 7.74 -6.50 12.88
N LYS A 214 7.78 -5.20 13.20
CA LYS A 214 7.51 -4.13 12.24
C LYS A 214 8.61 -3.08 12.24
N LYS A 215 8.87 -2.47 11.08
CA LYS A 215 9.88 -1.41 10.92
C LYS A 215 9.24 -0.19 10.26
N PHE A 216 9.59 1.00 10.73
CA PHE A 216 9.08 2.26 10.19
C PHE A 216 10.24 3.18 9.85
N LEU A 217 10.35 3.59 8.59
CA LEU A 217 11.28 4.61 8.14
C LEU A 217 10.51 5.85 7.70
N ARG A 218 10.93 7.01 8.20
CA ARG A 218 10.30 8.29 7.90
C ARG A 218 11.37 9.25 7.39
N TYR A 219 11.10 9.85 6.24
CA TYR A 219 11.97 10.82 5.62
C TYR A 219 11.34 12.20 5.67
N LYS A 220 12.15 13.24 5.84
CA LYS A 220 11.64 14.63 5.79
C LYS A 220 11.22 15.02 4.37
N THR A 221 11.96 14.57 3.38
CA THR A 221 11.71 14.81 1.96
C THR A 221 11.88 13.52 1.17
N GLY A 222 11.25 13.36 0.02
CA GLY A 222 11.34 12.15 -0.79
C GLY A 222 10.18 11.94 -1.76
N GLY A 223 9.06 12.62 -1.54
CA GLY A 223 7.88 12.48 -2.39
C GLY A 223 7.10 11.18 -2.13
N HIS A 224 6.30 10.78 -3.11
CA HIS A 224 5.28 9.75 -2.94
C HIS A 224 5.78 8.34 -3.29
N GLY A 225 5.71 7.41 -2.34
CA GLY A 225 5.91 5.99 -2.59
C GLY A 225 7.31 5.64 -3.10
N ALA A 226 7.40 5.09 -4.32
CA ALA A 226 8.66 4.73 -4.96
C ALA A 226 9.50 5.95 -5.40
N ASP A 227 8.91 7.15 -5.43
CA ASP A 227 9.66 8.39 -5.72
C ASP A 227 10.70 8.71 -4.62
N ILE A 228 10.59 8.07 -3.45
CA ILE A 228 11.56 8.16 -2.36
C ILE A 228 12.92 7.57 -2.77
N PHE A 229 12.95 6.54 -3.63
CA PHE A 229 14.19 5.82 -3.99
C PHE A 229 15.31 6.67 -4.58
N PRO A 230 15.07 7.55 -5.58
CA PRO A 230 16.12 8.42 -6.10
C PRO A 230 16.63 9.46 -5.10
N VAL A 231 15.83 9.82 -4.08
CA VAL A 231 16.22 10.79 -3.04
C VAL A 231 16.95 10.11 -1.88
N HIS A 232 16.53 8.90 -1.52
CA HIS A 232 17.02 8.10 -0.39
C HIS A 232 17.43 6.70 -0.86
N PRO A 233 18.64 6.56 -1.43
CA PRO A 233 19.14 5.27 -1.93
C PRO A 233 19.37 4.24 -0.81
N ASP A 234 19.34 4.65 0.46
CA ASP A 234 19.32 3.77 1.63
C ASP A 234 18.00 2.99 1.76
N LEU A 235 16.87 3.51 1.24
CA LEU A 235 15.58 2.85 1.36
C LEU A 235 15.53 1.51 0.58
N PRO A 236 15.92 1.41 -0.71
CA PRO A 236 16.02 0.13 -1.41
C PRO A 236 16.92 -0.89 -0.70
N ALA A 237 18.05 -0.44 -0.15
CA ALA A 237 18.96 -1.31 0.61
C ALA A 237 18.28 -1.82 1.90
N ALA A 238 17.61 -0.95 2.64
CA ALA A 238 16.87 -1.31 3.85
C ALA A 238 15.70 -2.27 3.57
N ILE A 239 15.02 -2.13 2.44
CA ILE A 239 13.97 -3.06 1.98
C ILE A 239 14.59 -4.41 1.58
N THR A 240 15.74 -4.41 0.91
CA THR A 240 16.48 -5.63 0.55
C THR A 240 16.88 -6.40 1.81
N ASP A 241 17.49 -5.73 2.79
CA ASP A 241 17.84 -6.33 4.07
C ASP A 241 16.63 -6.87 4.84
N TRP A 242 15.50 -6.17 4.75
CA TRP A 242 14.25 -6.60 5.36
C TRP A 242 13.75 -7.91 4.75
N PHE A 243 13.68 -8.01 3.42
CA PHE A 243 13.25 -9.24 2.76
C PHE A 243 14.27 -10.37 2.91
N VAL A 244 15.58 -10.10 2.86
CA VAL A 244 16.61 -11.10 3.18
C VAL A 244 16.40 -11.65 4.58
N THR A 245 16.12 -10.79 5.56
CA THR A 245 15.86 -11.22 6.94
C THR A 245 14.59 -12.07 7.01
N THR A 246 13.49 -11.56 6.48
CA THR A 246 12.15 -12.15 6.67
C THR A 246 11.80 -13.30 5.72
N LEU A 247 12.59 -13.53 4.66
CA LEU A 247 12.35 -14.58 3.67
C LEU A 247 13.51 -15.58 3.53
N ILE A 248 14.76 -15.17 3.80
CA ILE A 248 15.92 -16.07 3.67
C ILE A 248 16.38 -16.54 5.05
N LYS A 249 16.66 -15.61 5.97
CA LYS A 249 17.25 -15.94 7.28
C LYS A 249 16.22 -16.52 8.24
N THR A 250 15.07 -15.87 8.37
CA THR A 250 13.97 -16.23 9.26
C THR A 250 12.64 -16.10 8.55
N PRO A 251 12.27 -17.05 7.67
CA PRO A 251 11.00 -17.01 6.92
C PRO A 251 9.79 -16.72 7.80
N GLY A 252 9.11 -15.59 7.57
CA GLY A 252 7.93 -15.19 8.33
C GLY A 252 8.23 -14.52 9.67
N SER A 253 9.47 -14.14 9.94
CA SER A 253 9.84 -13.47 11.18
C SER A 253 10.91 -12.39 11.00
N ALA A 254 10.80 -11.33 11.81
CA ALA A 254 11.79 -10.27 11.96
C ALA A 254 12.07 -10.03 13.44
N PRO A 255 13.22 -9.43 13.80
CA PRO A 255 13.41 -8.88 15.14
C PRO A 255 12.27 -7.92 15.49
N ALA A 256 11.88 -7.91 16.77
CA ALA A 256 10.95 -6.91 17.27
C ALA A 256 11.51 -5.49 17.07
N SER A 257 10.64 -4.53 16.77
CA SER A 257 10.99 -3.12 16.80
C SER A 257 11.42 -2.73 18.20
N ASN A 258 12.62 -2.18 18.33
CA ASN A 258 13.12 -1.65 19.60
C ASN A 258 12.69 -0.19 19.85
N GLY A 259 11.89 0.40 18.95
CA GLY A 259 11.44 1.79 19.03
C GLY A 259 9.97 1.97 18.63
N SER A 260 9.35 3.02 19.18
CA SER A 260 8.07 3.55 18.72
C SER A 260 8.35 4.86 17.98
N PRO A 261 8.12 4.95 16.65
CA PRO A 261 8.25 6.20 15.95
C PRO A 261 7.29 7.24 16.53
N GLU A 262 7.66 8.51 16.47
CA GLU A 262 6.74 9.59 16.80
C GLU A 262 5.62 9.64 15.75
N LEU A 263 4.41 9.33 16.20
CA LEU A 263 3.20 9.36 15.38
C LEU A 263 2.39 10.63 15.68
N THR A 264 1.70 11.15 14.67
CA THR A 264 0.77 12.27 14.84
C THR A 264 -0.38 11.86 15.78
N ALA A 265 -0.78 12.76 16.68
CA ALA A 265 -1.90 12.52 17.61
C ALA A 265 -3.21 12.12 16.89
N ALA A 266 -3.41 12.62 15.67
CA ALA A 266 -4.53 12.27 14.78
C ALA A 266 -4.71 10.76 14.57
N VAL A 267 -3.62 9.97 14.63
CA VAL A 267 -3.68 8.50 14.51
C VAL A 267 -4.61 7.87 15.56
N SER A 268 -4.60 8.39 16.79
CA SER A 268 -5.44 7.85 17.87
C SER A 268 -6.93 8.06 17.59
N TYR A 269 -7.31 9.21 17.03
CA TYR A 269 -8.71 9.48 16.68
C TYR A 269 -9.17 8.63 15.49
N LEU A 270 -8.31 8.38 14.49
CA LEU A 270 -8.62 7.45 13.39
C LEU A 270 -8.85 6.03 13.91
N GLU A 271 -8.03 5.58 14.87
CA GLU A 271 -8.23 4.27 15.52
C GLU A 271 -9.58 4.19 16.23
N GLU A 272 -9.95 5.22 17.00
CA GLU A 272 -11.25 5.26 17.68
C GLU A 272 -12.44 5.28 16.69
N ILE A 273 -12.34 6.05 15.60
CA ILE A 273 -13.37 6.07 14.54
C ILE A 273 -13.47 4.70 13.87
N ASP A 274 -12.36 4.04 13.55
CA ASP A 274 -12.38 2.72 12.91
C ASP A 274 -12.93 1.62 13.84
N LEU A 275 -12.79 1.80 15.15
CA LEU A 275 -13.33 0.93 16.20
C LEU A 275 -14.80 1.19 16.57
N GLY A 276 -15.53 2.01 15.81
CA GLY A 276 -16.96 2.22 16.06
C GLY A 276 -17.27 3.37 17.01
N ARG A 277 -16.33 4.28 17.29
CA ARG A 277 -16.46 5.30 18.35
C ARG A 277 -16.45 6.74 17.83
N ALA A 278 -17.01 6.98 16.65
CA ALA A 278 -17.13 8.32 16.08
C ALA A 278 -17.79 9.34 17.03
N THR A 279 -18.83 8.94 17.77
CA THR A 279 -19.49 9.82 18.76
C THR A 279 -18.55 10.25 19.89
N LYS A 280 -17.67 9.36 20.36
CA LYS A 280 -16.67 9.71 21.39
C LYS A 280 -15.70 10.76 20.84
N VAL A 281 -15.18 10.55 19.64
CA VAL A 281 -14.27 11.52 19.00
C VAL A 281 -14.97 12.87 18.76
N GLN A 282 -16.27 12.88 18.45
CA GLN A 282 -17.05 14.12 18.34
C GLN A 282 -17.10 14.88 19.67
N GLN A 283 -17.29 14.18 20.79
CA GLN A 283 -17.29 14.78 22.13
C GLN A 283 -15.93 15.36 22.50
N GLU A 284 -14.85 14.65 22.20
CA GLU A 284 -13.47 15.12 22.40
C GLU A 284 -13.17 16.37 21.57
N LEU A 285 -13.61 16.42 20.31
CA LEU A 285 -13.48 17.61 19.47
C LEU A 285 -14.29 18.79 20.01
N ALA A 286 -15.52 18.55 20.48
CA ALA A 286 -16.34 19.59 21.07
C ALA A 286 -15.70 20.17 22.34
N GLU A 287 -15.10 19.33 23.19
CA GLU A 287 -14.37 19.77 24.38
C GLU A 287 -13.10 20.56 24.03
N ALA A 288 -12.31 20.08 23.06
CA ALA A 288 -11.16 20.81 22.56
C ALA A 288 -11.56 22.21 22.05
N ARG A 289 -12.70 22.31 21.35
CA ARG A 289 -13.23 23.57 20.82
C ARG A 289 -13.74 24.55 21.87
N LYS A 290 -13.98 24.12 23.11
CA LYS A 290 -14.23 25.07 24.22
C LYS A 290 -12.99 25.87 24.59
N HIS A 291 -11.80 25.31 24.33
CA HIS A 291 -10.51 25.92 24.67
C HIS A 291 -9.85 26.57 23.45
N ASP A 292 -9.94 25.92 22.29
CA ASP A 292 -9.48 26.43 21.00
C ASP A 292 -10.56 26.24 19.93
N PRO A 293 -11.33 27.29 19.57
CA PRO A 293 -12.38 27.20 18.56
C PRO A 293 -11.93 26.66 17.19
N LYS A 294 -10.62 26.70 16.89
CA LYS A 294 -10.03 26.20 15.64
C LYS A 294 -9.44 24.79 15.78
N ALA A 295 -9.60 24.14 16.93
CA ALA A 295 -9.10 22.79 17.14
C ALA A 295 -9.59 21.83 16.04
N SER A 296 -8.67 21.03 15.54
CA SER A 296 -8.91 19.93 14.61
C SER A 296 -8.18 18.68 15.10
N LEU A 297 -8.88 17.54 15.08
CA LEU A 297 -8.35 16.27 15.57
C LEU A 297 -7.87 15.35 14.44
N PHE A 298 -8.39 15.54 13.23
CA PHE A 298 -8.15 14.68 12.08
C PHE A 298 -8.43 15.47 10.79
N PRO A 299 -7.89 15.07 9.63
CA PRO A 299 -8.20 15.70 8.35
C PRO A 299 -9.54 15.22 7.77
N GLU A 300 -10.24 16.12 7.06
CA GLU A 300 -11.58 15.88 6.50
C GLU A 300 -11.60 14.69 5.55
N ASP A 301 -10.66 14.66 4.62
CA ASP A 301 -10.61 13.69 3.52
C ASP A 301 -10.47 12.25 4.00
N LEU A 302 -9.64 12.02 5.02
CA LEU A 302 -9.41 10.68 5.56
C LEU A 302 -10.63 10.16 6.33
N VAL A 303 -11.30 11.01 7.12
CA VAL A 303 -12.54 10.61 7.81
C VAL A 303 -13.70 10.48 6.81
N ASN A 304 -13.73 11.30 5.77
CA ASN A 304 -14.68 11.16 4.67
C ASN A 304 -14.50 9.80 3.97
N PHE A 305 -13.24 9.44 3.65
CA PHE A 305 -12.90 8.13 3.09
C PHE A 305 -13.40 6.98 3.98
N MET A 306 -13.14 7.04 5.29
CA MET A 306 -13.63 6.02 6.25
C MET A 306 -15.17 5.90 6.24
N GLY A 307 -15.89 7.01 6.11
CA GLY A 307 -17.34 7.00 5.97
C GLY A 307 -17.81 6.29 4.70
N TYR A 308 -17.18 6.56 3.56
CA TYR A 308 -17.48 5.87 2.31
C TYR A 308 -17.10 4.39 2.34
N GLU A 309 -16.03 3.99 3.03
CA GLU A 309 -15.70 2.58 3.22
C GLU A 309 -16.82 1.83 3.95
N ARG A 310 -17.38 2.44 5.02
CA ARG A 310 -18.53 1.88 5.75
C ARG A 310 -19.77 1.80 4.88
N LEU A 311 -20.01 2.83 4.07
CA LEU A 311 -21.10 2.86 3.12
C LEU A 311 -21.00 1.74 2.07
N GLN A 312 -19.81 1.53 1.50
CA GLN A 312 -19.53 0.44 0.56
C GLN A 312 -19.68 -0.93 1.22
N ALA A 313 -19.29 -1.05 2.49
CA ALA A 313 -19.50 -2.24 3.31
C ALA A 313 -20.97 -2.45 3.76
N ARG A 314 -21.90 -1.59 3.33
CA ARG A 314 -23.33 -1.59 3.69
C ARG A 314 -23.61 -1.35 5.18
N ASP A 315 -22.63 -0.85 5.92
CA ASP A 315 -22.77 -0.37 7.30
C ASP A 315 -23.26 1.08 7.28
N THR A 316 -24.47 1.28 6.74
CA THR A 316 -25.05 2.61 6.46
C THR A 316 -25.25 3.41 7.75
N ARG A 317 -25.63 2.74 8.84
CA ARG A 317 -25.86 3.37 10.13
C ARG A 317 -24.59 4.00 10.68
N TYR A 318 -23.49 3.24 10.70
CA TYR A 318 -22.23 3.79 11.20
C TYR A 318 -21.59 4.76 10.19
N ALA A 319 -21.79 4.57 8.88
CA ALA A 319 -21.41 5.56 7.88
C ALA A 319 -22.04 6.93 8.17
N VAL A 320 -23.33 6.98 8.53
CA VAL A 320 -24.00 8.22 8.95
C VAL A 320 -23.34 8.84 10.19
N GLU A 321 -22.93 8.04 11.18
CA GLU A 321 -22.25 8.56 12.37
C GLU A 321 -20.88 9.19 12.04
N ILE A 322 -20.09 8.54 11.18
CA ILE A 322 -18.82 9.09 10.70
C ILE A 322 -19.05 10.39 9.90
N MET A 323 -20.02 10.41 8.98
CA MET A 323 -20.28 11.60 8.18
C MET A 323 -20.83 12.76 9.02
N LYS A 324 -21.59 12.48 10.09
CA LYS A 324 -22.00 13.49 11.07
C LYS A 324 -20.80 14.06 11.82
N LEU A 325 -19.88 13.21 12.26
CA LEU A 325 -18.62 13.64 12.87
C LEU A 325 -17.84 14.54 11.90
N ASN A 326 -17.73 14.16 10.64
CA ASN A 326 -16.99 14.94 9.64
C ASN A 326 -17.65 16.30 9.38
N ALA A 327 -18.96 16.35 9.16
CA ALA A 327 -19.71 17.60 9.00
C ALA A 327 -19.66 18.50 10.25
N PHE A 328 -19.59 17.91 11.44
CA PHE A 328 -19.37 18.65 12.70
C PHE A 328 -17.94 19.23 12.78
N ALA A 329 -16.94 18.47 12.33
CA ALA A 329 -15.56 18.93 12.28
C ALA A 329 -15.34 20.01 11.20
N TYR A 330 -16.09 19.97 10.10
CA TYR A 330 -15.95 20.85 8.95
C TYR A 330 -17.29 21.52 8.59
N PRO A 331 -17.79 22.45 9.42
CA PRO A 331 -19.13 23.04 9.28
C PRO A 331 -19.30 23.93 8.04
N ASP A 332 -18.20 24.32 7.40
CA ASP A 332 -18.19 25.14 6.18
C ASP A 332 -17.85 24.32 4.92
N SER A 333 -17.62 23.00 5.04
CA SER A 333 -17.27 22.14 3.91
C SER A 333 -18.51 21.66 3.15
N PRO A 334 -18.75 22.08 1.89
CA PRO A 334 -19.84 21.53 1.10
C PRO A 334 -19.68 20.03 0.86
N ASN A 335 -18.45 19.54 0.73
CA ASN A 335 -18.13 18.12 0.56
C ASN A 335 -18.56 17.26 1.76
N ALA A 336 -18.33 17.74 2.99
CA ALA A 336 -18.72 17.02 4.20
C ALA A 336 -20.25 16.86 4.31
N PHE A 337 -21.01 17.91 3.96
CA PHE A 337 -22.48 17.84 3.95
C PHE A 337 -23.03 17.02 2.78
N ASP A 338 -22.41 17.07 1.60
CA ASP A 338 -22.79 16.23 0.46
C ASP A 338 -22.61 14.74 0.76
N SER A 339 -21.48 14.40 1.42
CA SER A 339 -21.17 13.03 1.83
C SER A 339 -22.08 12.54 2.96
N LEU A 340 -22.46 13.41 3.90
CA LEU A 340 -23.50 13.12 4.89
C LEU A 340 -24.85 12.85 4.22
N ALA A 341 -25.19 13.58 3.15
CA ALA A 341 -26.42 13.34 2.41
C ALA A 341 -26.42 11.96 1.73
N ASP A 342 -25.29 11.52 1.15
CA ASP A 342 -25.16 10.17 0.58
C ASP A 342 -25.37 9.07 1.63
N ALA A 343 -24.69 9.19 2.78
CA ALA A 343 -24.83 8.21 3.86
C ALA A 343 -26.27 8.16 4.40
N CYS A 344 -26.89 9.33 4.61
CA CYS A 344 -28.29 9.41 5.07
C CYS A 344 -29.27 8.83 4.05
N LEU A 345 -29.06 9.07 2.76
CA LEU A 345 -29.91 8.52 1.70
C LEU A 345 -29.82 6.99 1.67
N ALA A 346 -28.61 6.43 1.75
CA ALA A 346 -28.40 4.99 1.78
C ALA A 346 -28.98 4.33 3.04
N ASP A 347 -28.99 5.02 4.18
CA ASP A 347 -29.60 4.55 5.43
C ASP A 347 -31.13 4.76 5.47
N GLY A 348 -31.71 5.47 4.48
CA GLY A 348 -33.14 5.77 4.42
C GLY A 348 -33.58 7.01 5.21
N GLN A 349 -32.65 7.79 5.77
CA GLN A 349 -32.91 9.04 6.49
C GLN A 349 -33.17 10.21 5.51
N LYS A 350 -34.27 10.13 4.75
CA LYS A 350 -34.60 11.04 3.64
C LYS A 350 -34.62 12.53 4.00
N ASP A 351 -35.18 12.88 5.17
CA ASP A 351 -35.28 14.29 5.56
C ASP A 351 -33.93 14.88 5.94
N LEU A 352 -33.09 14.12 6.63
CA LEU A 352 -31.73 14.53 6.94
C LEU A 352 -30.89 14.60 5.66
N ALA A 353 -31.02 13.62 4.76
CA ALA A 353 -30.35 13.65 3.45
C ALA A 353 -30.71 14.93 2.66
N ARG A 354 -32.00 15.30 2.64
CA ARG A 354 -32.48 16.52 1.98
C ARG A 354 -31.90 17.79 2.62
N GLN A 355 -31.86 17.86 3.95
CA GLN A 355 -31.29 18.99 4.68
C GLN A 355 -29.79 19.12 4.42
N SER A 356 -29.04 18.02 4.49
CA SER A 356 -27.60 18.00 4.23
C SER A 356 -27.27 18.37 2.79
N ALA A 357 -28.01 17.86 1.80
CA ALA A 357 -27.80 18.22 0.39
C ALA A 357 -28.07 19.72 0.12
N LYS A 358 -29.11 20.30 0.72
CA LYS A 358 -29.35 21.75 0.65
C LYS A 358 -28.21 22.55 1.29
N LYS A 359 -27.75 22.13 2.48
CA LYS A 359 -26.63 22.77 3.16
C LYS A 359 -25.35 22.73 2.34
N ALA A 360 -25.07 21.63 1.65
CA ALA A 360 -23.94 21.53 0.73
C ALA A 360 -24.05 22.59 -0.40
N LEU A 361 -25.22 22.72 -1.03
CA LEU A 361 -25.45 23.73 -2.08
C LEU A 361 -25.31 25.16 -1.56
N ASP A 362 -25.79 25.44 -0.34
CA ASP A 362 -25.70 26.77 0.27
C ASP A 362 -24.25 27.17 0.60
N LEU A 363 -23.37 26.20 0.86
CA LEU A 363 -21.96 26.44 1.19
C LEU A 363 -21.05 26.61 -0.04
N LEU A 364 -21.41 26.02 -1.18
CA LEU A 364 -20.59 26.04 -2.41
C LEU A 364 -20.16 27.44 -2.88
N PRO A 365 -21.00 28.51 -2.81
CA PRO A 365 -20.59 29.84 -3.28
C PRO A 365 -19.42 30.44 -2.48
N SER A 366 -19.30 30.10 -1.19
CA SER A 366 -18.24 30.58 -0.30
C SER A 366 -17.04 29.65 -0.20
N ASP A 367 -17.11 28.47 -0.82
CA ASP A 367 -16.07 27.47 -0.74
C ASP A 367 -14.84 27.88 -1.56
N THR A 368 -13.70 27.96 -0.87
CA THR A 368 -12.37 28.26 -1.40
C THR A 368 -11.39 27.11 -1.21
N ALA A 369 -11.80 26.02 -0.54
CA ALA A 369 -10.96 24.87 -0.29
C ALA A 369 -10.91 23.94 -1.50
N ASP A 370 -12.06 23.69 -2.14
CA ASP A 370 -12.14 22.84 -3.32
C ASP A 370 -11.93 23.62 -4.64
N PRO A 371 -11.22 23.03 -5.62
CA PRO A 371 -11.10 23.61 -6.95
C PRO A 371 -12.46 23.67 -7.67
N PRO A 372 -12.64 24.56 -8.68
CA PRO A 372 -13.92 24.73 -9.39
C PRO A 372 -14.55 23.42 -9.88
N GLU A 373 -13.74 22.52 -10.45
CA GLU A 373 -14.20 21.24 -10.98
C GLU A 373 -14.77 20.34 -9.87
N ARG A 374 -14.15 20.36 -8.69
CA ARG A 374 -14.62 19.59 -7.54
C ARG A 374 -15.93 20.17 -6.99
N ARG A 375 -16.05 21.49 -6.92
CA ARG A 375 -17.29 22.19 -6.54
C ARG A 375 -18.45 21.87 -7.49
N ASP A 376 -18.18 21.77 -8.78
CA ASP A 376 -19.19 21.38 -9.78
C ASP A 376 -19.66 19.93 -9.61
N VAL A 377 -18.75 19.01 -9.29
CA VAL A 377 -19.09 17.62 -8.97
C VAL A 377 -19.99 17.54 -7.73
N ILE A 378 -19.66 18.28 -6.67
CA ILE A 378 -20.45 18.35 -5.43
C ILE A 378 -21.84 18.94 -5.73
N ARG A 379 -21.91 20.03 -6.51
CA ARG A 379 -23.19 20.64 -6.92
C ARG A 379 -24.08 19.64 -7.62
N ALA A 380 -23.55 18.99 -8.66
CA ALA A 380 -24.30 18.03 -9.45
C ALA A 380 -24.74 16.82 -8.60
N ALA A 381 -23.92 16.37 -7.64
CA ALA A 381 -24.28 15.30 -6.71
C ALA A 381 -25.44 15.70 -5.80
N ALA A 382 -25.35 16.86 -5.15
CA ALA A 382 -26.39 17.37 -4.25
C ALA A 382 -27.71 17.63 -4.99
N GLU A 383 -27.68 18.24 -6.19
CA GLU A 383 -28.87 18.47 -7.01
C GLU A 383 -29.55 17.16 -7.44
N ARG A 384 -28.77 16.15 -7.84
CA ARG A 384 -29.31 14.81 -8.16
C ARG A 384 -30.02 14.19 -6.96
N LYS A 385 -29.40 14.24 -5.77
CA LYS A 385 -30.00 13.75 -4.52
C LYS A 385 -31.32 14.45 -4.21
N LEU A 386 -31.38 15.78 -4.36
CA LEU A 386 -32.62 16.54 -4.11
C LEU A 386 -33.72 16.18 -5.11
N LYS A 387 -33.37 15.94 -6.38
CA LYS A 387 -34.32 15.48 -7.40
C LYS A 387 -34.88 14.09 -7.06
N GLU A 388 -34.02 13.15 -6.67
CA GLU A 388 -34.41 11.81 -6.24
C GLU A 388 -35.36 11.86 -5.03
N LEU A 389 -35.05 12.72 -4.05
CA LEU A 389 -35.86 12.92 -2.83
C LEU A 389 -37.15 13.72 -3.04
N GLY A 390 -37.31 14.37 -4.21
CA GLY A 390 -38.49 15.15 -4.60
C GLY A 390 -39.45 14.40 -5.54
N GLY A 391 -39.02 13.30 -6.15
CA GLY A 391 -39.82 12.48 -7.08
C GLY A 391 -40.80 11.50 -6.43
N ALA A 392 -41.00 11.57 -5.11
CA ALA A 392 -41.96 10.75 -4.37
C ALA A 392 -43.13 11.62 -3.88
N THR A 393 -44.10 11.87 -4.77
CA THR A 393 -45.43 12.39 -4.42
C THR A 393 -46.48 11.58 -5.15
#